data_AF-Q6ZEJ1-F1
#
_entry.id   AF-Q6ZEJ1-F1
#
_cell.length_a   1.000
_cell.length_b   1.000
_cell.length_c   1.000
_cell.angle_alpha   90.00
_cell.angle_beta   90.00
_cell.angle_gamma   90.00
#
_symmetry.space_group_name_H-M   'P 1'
#
loop_
_entity.id
_entity.type
_entity.pdbx_description
1 polymer ?
#
loop_
_entity_poly.entity_id
_entity_poly.type
_entity_poly.pdbx_seq_one_letter_code
_entity_poly.pdbx_strand_id
1 'polypeptide(L)' 'MLGKLLSLAEFTTIYFTWRPTSPDPGDDLIIDCAMNANAAIVISNIKDFRSAQQILGLQIFTPVELILKLINNN' A
#
# COMPACT_ATOMS: atom_id res chain seq x y z
N MET A 1 9.80 22.62 -14.94
CA MET A 1 9.54 21.21 -14.58
C MET A 1 9.59 21.00 -13.07
N LEU A 2 10.72 21.28 -12.40
CA LEU A 2 10.85 21.13 -10.94
C LEU A 2 9.80 21.89 -10.11
N GLY A 3 9.58 23.18 -10.39
CA GLY A 3 8.58 23.98 -9.65
C GLY A 3 7.16 23.43 -9.74
N LYS A 4 6.78 22.81 -10.87
CA LYS A 4 5.47 22.18 -11.06
C LYS A 4 5.34 20.85 -10.31
N LEU A 5 6.44 20.11 -10.18
CA LEU A 5 6.47 18.90 -9.36
C LEU A 5 6.33 19.27 -7.88
N LEU A 6 7.07 20.28 -7.42
CA LEU A 6 7.03 20.76 -6.04
C LEU A 6 5.66 21.31 -5.65
N SER A 7 4.92 21.95 -6.57
CA SER A 7 3.57 22.43 -6.30
C SER A 7 2.52 21.33 -6.17
N LEU A 8 2.82 20.11 -6.63
CA LEU A 8 1.95 18.94 -6.53
C LEU A 8 2.39 17.96 -5.43
N ALA A 9 3.58 18.15 -4.87
CA ALA A 9 4.13 17.28 -3.84
C ALA A 9 3.48 17.59 -2.50
N GLU A 10 3.12 16.55 -1.77
CA GLU A 10 2.64 16.65 -0.40
C GLU A 10 3.70 16.15 0.57
N PHE A 11 3.82 16.81 1.73
CA PHE A 11 4.71 16.34 2.79
C PHE A 11 4.12 15.09 3.43
N THR A 12 4.83 13.97 3.32
CA THR A 12 4.41 12.69 3.92
C THR A 12 5.23 12.40 5.17
N THR A 13 4.57 12.08 6.27
CA THR A 13 5.22 11.64 7.50
C THR A 13 5.81 10.24 7.35
N ILE A 14 7.02 10.02 7.87
CA ILE A 14 7.69 8.72 7.84
C ILE A 14 7.49 8.04 9.19
N TYR A 15 6.95 6.82 9.19
CA TYR A 15 6.68 6.03 10.39
C TYR A 15 7.56 4.78 10.42
N PHE A 16 8.73 4.88 11.06
CA PHE A 16 9.69 3.77 11.13
C PHE A 16 9.15 2.54 11.88
N THR A 17 8.14 2.71 12.73
CA THR A 17 7.52 1.65 13.52
C THR A 17 6.65 0.69 12.71
N TRP A 18 6.33 1.00 11.45
CA TRP A 18 5.59 0.10 10.57
C TRP A 18 6.45 -1.02 9.99
N ARG A 19 7.78 -0.97 10.15
CA ARG A 19 8.71 -1.93 9.55
C ARG A 19 9.38 -2.81 10.61
N PRO A 20 9.75 -4.06 10.29
CA PRO A 20 9.43 -4.75 9.05
C PRO A 20 7.98 -5.28 9.07
N THR A 21 7.23 -5.08 8.00
CA THR A 21 5.90 -5.70 7.82
C THR A 21 5.79 -6.54 6.54
N SER A 22 6.92 -6.76 5.88
CA SER A 22 7.13 -7.82 4.88
C SER A 22 8.42 -8.59 5.19
N PRO A 23 8.51 -9.90 4.85
CA PRO A 23 9.78 -10.63 4.83
C PRO A 23 10.75 -10.12 3.76
N ASP A 24 10.26 -9.44 2.70
CA ASP A 24 11.07 -8.74 1.72
C ASP A 24 11.18 -7.26 2.10
N PRO A 25 12.37 -6.74 2.48
CA PRO A 25 12.55 -5.32 2.79
C PRO A 25 12.19 -4.37 1.66
N GLY A 26 12.18 -4.83 0.40
CA GLY A 26 11.76 -4.03 -0.75
C GLY A 26 10.27 -3.69 -0.73
N ASP A 27 9.44 -4.53 -0.12
CA ASP A 27 7.99 -4.35 -0.07
C ASP A 27 7.54 -3.30 0.96
N ASP A 28 8.36 -3.02 1.99
CA ASP A 28 8.03 -2.05 3.03
C ASP A 28 7.74 -0.66 2.42
N LEU A 29 8.41 -0.29 1.32
CA LEU A 29 8.13 0.97 0.60
C LEU A 29 6.69 1.03 0.07
N ILE A 30 6.18 -0.10 -0.43
CA ILE A 30 4.81 -0.20 -0.97
C ILE A 30 3.81 -0.11 0.19
N ILE A 31 4.10 -0.79 1.31
CA ILE A 31 3.29 -0.77 2.53
C ILE A 31 3.19 0.67 3.08
N ASP A 32 4.31 1.38 3.21
CA ASP A 32 4.31 2.75 3.71
C ASP A 32 3.56 3.70 2.79
N CYS A 33 3.70 3.53 1.48
CA CYS A 33 2.97 4.32 0.49
C CYS A 33 1.47 4.13 0.66
N ALA A 34 1.01 2.87 0.77
CA ALA A 34 -0.40 2.56 0.95
C ALA A 34 -0.96 3.10 2.28
N MET A 35 -0.21 2.97 3.37
CA MET A 35 -0.58 3.53 4.68
C MET A 35 -0.72 5.05 4.63
N ASN A 36 0.26 5.74 4.05
CA ASN A 36 0.25 7.20 3.95
C ASN A 36 -0.85 7.72 3.00
N ALA A 37 -1.16 6.97 1.94
CA ALA A 37 -2.22 7.32 0.99
C ALA A 37 -3.62 6.86 1.43
N ASN A 38 -3.75 6.13 2.55
CA ASN A 38 -4.96 5.43 2.95
C ASN A 38 -5.56 4.60 1.78
N ALA A 39 -4.69 3.89 1.08
CA ALA A 39 -5.03 3.17 -0.15
C ALA A 39 -4.96 1.65 0.05
N ALA A 40 -5.72 0.92 -0.76
CA ALA A 40 -5.59 -0.53 -0.85
C ALA A 40 -4.39 -0.92 -1.72
N ILE A 41 -3.75 -2.05 -1.40
CA ILE A 41 -2.69 -2.65 -2.22
C ILE A 41 -3.31 -3.68 -3.17
N VAL A 42 -2.93 -3.62 -4.44
CA VAL A 42 -3.33 -4.61 -5.45
C VAL A 42 -2.08 -5.33 -5.95
N ILE A 43 -1.92 -6.60 -5.59
CA ILE A 43 -0.69 -7.36 -5.87
C ILE A 43 -0.96 -8.85 -6.02
N SER A 44 -0.21 -9.53 -6.89
CA SER A 44 -0.34 -10.98 -7.08
C SER A 44 0.30 -11.79 -5.95
N ASN A 45 1.38 -11.29 -5.34
CA ASN A 45 2.07 -11.96 -4.25
C ASN A 45 1.54 -11.52 -2.88
N ILE A 46 0.40 -12.07 -2.46
CA ILE A 46 -0.21 -11.72 -1.17
C ILE A 46 0.63 -12.19 0.03
N LYS A 47 1.46 -13.23 -0.15
CA LYS A 47 2.11 -13.91 0.97
C LYS A 47 2.98 -12.96 1.80
N ASP A 48 3.72 -12.09 1.13
CA ASP A 48 4.70 -11.22 1.77
C ASP A 48 4.03 -10.01 2.45
N PHE A 49 2.79 -9.70 2.09
CA PHE A 49 2.05 -8.58 2.66
C PHE A 49 1.06 -8.97 3.77
N ARG A 50 0.99 -10.25 4.15
CA ARG A 50 0.04 -10.71 5.19
C ARG A 50 0.27 -10.04 6.54
N SER A 51 1.53 -9.82 6.92
CA SER A 51 1.87 -9.15 8.18
C SER A 51 1.38 -7.70 8.16
N ALA A 52 1.57 -6.97 7.06
CA ALA A 52 1.03 -5.63 6.87
C ALA A 52 -0.51 -5.61 6.94
N GLN A 53 -1.19 -6.57 6.32
CA GLN A 53 -2.65 -6.71 6.42
C GLN A 53 -3.12 -6.92 7.87
N GLN A 54 -2.44 -7.77 8.63
CA GLN A 54 -2.84 -8.14 10.00
C GLN A 54 -2.49 -7.08 11.05
N ILE A 55 -1.31 -6.48 10.95
CA ILE A 55 -0.75 -5.57 11.97
C ILE A 55 -1.18 -4.14 11.70
N LEU A 56 -1.22 -3.73 10.43
CA LEU A 56 -1.51 -2.35 10.02
C LEU A 56 -2.93 -2.17 9.48
N GLY A 57 -3.68 -3.26 9.27
CA GLY A 57 -5.06 -3.21 8.81
C GLY A 57 -5.21 -2.85 7.32
N LEU A 58 -4.13 -2.99 6.53
CA LEU A 58 -4.18 -2.68 5.09
C LEU A 58 -5.13 -3.62 4.35
N GLN A 59 -5.92 -3.05 3.43
CA GLN A 59 -6.69 -3.83 2.48
C GLN A 59 -5.77 -4.27 1.34
N ILE A 60 -5.75 -5.58 1.09
CA ILE A 60 -4.90 -6.18 0.06
C ILE A 60 -5.77 -7.07 -0.81
N PHE A 61 -5.63 -6.90 -2.12
CA PHE A 61 -6.35 -7.66 -3.13
C PHE A 61 -5.37 -8.22 -4.15
N THR A 62 -5.62 -9.42 -4.66
CA THR A 62 -5.17 -9.77 -6.01
C THR A 62 -5.89 -8.89 -7.04
N PRO A 63 -5.32 -8.71 -8.24
CA PRO A 63 -6.04 -8.05 -9.33
C PRO A 63 -7.42 -8.66 -9.61
N VAL A 64 -7.55 -10.00 -9.52
CA VAL A 64 -8.81 -10.70 -9.74
C VAL A 64 -9.83 -10.40 -8.64
N GLU A 65 -9.40 -10.43 -7.37
CA GLU A 65 -10.27 -10.11 -6.24
C GLU A 65 -10.79 -8.67 -6.31
N LEU A 66 -9.95 -7.71 -6.72
CA LEU A 66 -10.40 -6.34 -6.88
C LEU A 66 -11.47 -6.23 -7.97
N ILE A 67 -11.28 -6.87 -9.13
CA ILE A 67 -12.26 -6.84 -10.21
C ILE A 67 -13.59 -7.43 -9.75
N LEU A 68 -13.56 -8.60 -9.08
CA LEU A 68 -14.77 -9.22 -8.54
C LEU A 68 -15.47 -8.31 -7.52
N LYS A 69 -14.70 -7.66 -6.64
CA LYS A 69 -15.24 -6.70 -5.66
C LYS A 69 -15.92 -5.50 -6.33
N LEU A 70 -15.33 -4.96 -7.40
CA LEU A 70 -15.91 -3.82 -8.13
C LEU A 70 -17.18 -4.20 -8.90
N ILE A 71 -17.23 -5.40 -9.47
CA ILE A 71 -18.43 -5.90 -10.16
C ILE A 71 -19.58 -6.11 -9.19
N ASN A 72 -19.31 -6.69 -8.01
CA ASN A 72 -20.34 -7.03 -7.02
C ASN A 72 -20.83 -5.82 -6.19
N ASN A 73 -20.15 -4.67 -6.26
CA ASN A 73 -20.52 -3.45 -5.56
C ASN A 73 -21.31 -2.45 -6.45
N ASN A 74 -21.64 -2.83 -7.68
CA ASN A 74 -22.58 -2.14 -8.56
C ASN A 74 -23.97 -2.78 -8.48
#